data_AF-V2X8U9-F1
#
_entry.id   AF-V2X8U9-F1
#
_cell.length_a   1.000
_cell.length_b   1.000
_cell.length_c   1.000
_cell.angle_alpha   90.00
_cell.angle_beta   90.00
_cell.angle_gamma   90.00
#
_symmetry.space_group_name_H-M   'P 1'
#
loop_
_entity.id
_entity.type
_entity.pdbx_description
1 polymer ?
#
loop_
_entity_poly.entity_id
_entity_poly.type
_entity_poly.pdbx_seq_one_letter_code
_entity_poly.pdbx_strand_id
1 'polypeptide(L)'
;GTWQFMSAHLLSNTPGTVEHTLVDDLESFFHVLCYVVLVHCPHEFPNTKLKRHLKKVYDAWFFEDEDDEEGEVVGGDEKAEALAHLFILKKAELPYDPLRDLVTALEDVIGVRYRDRPTEEEREAYKALSNINDVPNHVLKQQSVWRYDEAMRKLSESSQWMLDAFNEALEDPRGLKAKPVHREYLSTNHKRIHETLKVMSNRGSTNQEDGGQAGGSGSKRKRTDLHGSGSKKARKSGRS
;
A
#
# COMPACT_ATOMS: atom_id res chain seq x y z
N GLY A 1 1.17 11.62 -7.13
CA GLY A 1 1.41 12.04 -5.74
C GLY A 1 2.76 11.55 -5.27
N THR A 2 3.11 11.72 -4.00
CA THR A 2 4.26 11.04 -3.40
C THR A 2 3.88 9.60 -3.07
N TRP A 3 4.72 8.61 -3.42
CA TRP A 3 4.50 7.17 -3.19
C TRP A 3 3.82 6.86 -1.84
N GLN A 4 4.34 7.46 -0.77
CA GLN A 4 3.88 7.27 0.60
C GLN A 4 2.38 7.52 0.78
N PHE A 5 1.81 8.46 0.05
CA PHE A 5 0.43 8.88 0.24
C PHE A 5 -0.45 8.62 -0.97
N MET A 6 0.06 7.99 -2.03
CA MET A 6 -0.80 7.53 -3.11
C MET A 6 -1.77 6.44 -2.63
N SER A 7 -2.93 6.37 -3.26
CA SER A 7 -3.91 5.31 -3.00
C SER A 7 -3.31 3.94 -3.33
N ALA A 8 -3.76 2.90 -2.62
CA ALA A 8 -3.35 1.54 -2.92
C ALA A 8 -3.76 1.16 -4.34
N HIS A 9 -4.95 1.57 -4.80
CA HIS A 9 -5.40 1.33 -6.17
C HIS A 9 -4.42 1.84 -7.23
N LEU A 10 -3.89 3.06 -7.09
CA LEU A 10 -2.90 3.57 -8.05
C LEU A 10 -1.55 2.86 -7.95
N LEU A 11 -1.18 2.39 -6.76
CA LEU A 11 0.11 1.73 -6.52
C LEU A 11 0.10 0.25 -6.94
N SER A 12 -1.05 -0.42 -6.88
CA SER A 12 -1.20 -1.83 -7.24
C SER A 12 -1.40 -2.05 -8.74
N ASN A 13 -1.33 -1.00 -9.54
CA ASN A 13 -1.44 -1.06 -11.00
C ASN A 13 -0.22 -0.42 -11.63
N THR A 14 0.18 -0.93 -12.80
CA THR A 14 1.26 -0.37 -13.59
C THR A 14 1.02 1.13 -13.86
N PRO A 15 2.04 1.99 -13.74
CA PRO A 15 1.88 3.43 -13.94
C PRO A 15 1.20 3.76 -15.28
N GLY A 16 0.13 4.54 -15.23
CA GLY A 16 -0.61 4.98 -16.44
C GLY A 16 -1.66 4.00 -16.97
N THR A 17 -1.84 2.83 -16.34
CA THR A 17 -2.86 1.85 -16.77
C THR A 17 -4.25 2.08 -16.16
N VAL A 18 -4.31 2.78 -15.03
CA VAL A 18 -5.55 3.14 -14.34
C VAL A 18 -5.72 4.66 -14.27
N GLU A 19 -6.97 5.11 -14.39
CA GLU A 19 -7.32 6.52 -14.28
C GLU A 19 -7.28 6.98 -12.82
N HIS A 20 -6.74 8.17 -12.59
CA HIS A 20 -6.78 8.83 -11.29
C HIS A 20 -8.17 9.43 -11.04
N THR A 21 -8.81 9.05 -9.93
CA THR A 21 -10.18 9.48 -9.61
C THR A 21 -10.27 10.25 -8.29
N LEU A 22 -11.42 10.88 -8.02
CA LEU A 22 -11.70 11.50 -6.71
C LEU A 22 -11.48 10.55 -5.53
N VAL A 23 -11.77 9.25 -5.69
CA VAL A 23 -11.61 8.25 -4.64
C VAL A 23 -10.15 8.13 -4.21
N ASP A 24 -9.22 8.26 -5.15
CA ASP A 24 -7.78 8.20 -4.89
C ASP A 24 -7.28 9.44 -4.16
N ASP A 25 -7.82 10.63 -4.47
CA ASP A 25 -7.54 11.86 -3.74
C ASP A 25 -8.04 11.78 -2.28
N LEU A 26 -9.26 11.26 -2.07
CA LEU A 26 -9.83 11.03 -0.74
C LEU A 26 -9.01 10.03 0.08
N GLU A 27 -8.58 8.94 -0.55
CA GLU A 27 -7.71 7.96 0.09
C GLU A 27 -6.32 8.56 0.40
N SER A 28 -5.76 9.36 -0.52
CA SER A 28 -4.48 10.02 -0.32
C SER A 28 -4.52 10.97 0.88
N PHE A 29 -5.59 11.75 1.00
CA PHE A 29 -5.86 12.59 2.17
C PHE A 29 -5.92 11.76 3.46
N PHE A 30 -6.64 10.64 3.44
CA PHE A 30 -6.75 9.75 4.59
C PHE A 30 -5.39 9.16 4.99
N HIS A 31 -4.54 8.76 4.04
CA HIS A 31 -3.19 8.27 4.33
C HIS A 31 -2.34 9.32 5.04
N VAL A 32 -2.43 10.59 4.63
CA VAL A 32 -1.74 11.71 5.29
C VAL A 32 -2.26 11.87 6.73
N LEU A 33 -3.58 11.89 6.91
CA LEU A 33 -4.20 12.03 8.24
C LEU A 33 -3.79 10.88 9.16
N CYS A 34 -3.86 9.63 8.70
CA CYS A 34 -3.43 8.45 9.45
C CYS A 34 -1.95 8.52 9.83
N TYR A 35 -1.09 8.96 8.91
CA TYR A 35 0.32 9.14 9.20
C TYR A 35 0.53 10.17 10.32
N VAL A 36 -0.14 11.32 10.24
CA VAL A 36 -0.07 12.36 11.27
C VAL A 36 -0.55 11.82 12.61
N VAL A 37 -1.69 11.12 12.64
CA VAL A 37 -2.26 10.54 13.86
C VAL A 37 -1.30 9.52 14.50
N LEU A 38 -0.78 8.58 13.70
CA LEU A 38 0.12 7.54 14.20
C LEU A 38 1.50 8.08 14.62
N VAL A 39 2.00 9.13 13.97
CA VAL A 39 3.32 9.68 14.30
C VAL A 39 3.23 10.68 15.44
N HIS A 40 2.20 11.53 15.47
CA HIS A 40 2.14 12.70 16.34
C HIS A 40 1.06 12.66 17.41
N CYS A 41 0.03 11.81 17.32
CA CYS A 41 -1.02 11.76 18.35
C CYS A 41 -0.74 10.70 19.43
N PRO A 42 -1.26 10.90 20.66
CA PRO A 42 -1.24 9.87 21.69
C PRO A 42 -2.01 8.62 21.25
N HIS A 43 -1.43 7.44 21.47
CA HIS A 43 -2.07 6.14 21.26
C HIS A 43 -1.25 5.06 21.99
N GLU A 44 -1.84 3.90 22.26
CA GLU A 44 -1.16 2.81 22.97
C GLU A 44 -0.47 1.80 22.03
N PHE A 45 -0.65 1.96 20.71
CA PHE A 45 -0.08 1.05 19.73
C PHE A 45 1.45 0.91 19.88
N PRO A 46 1.99 -0.31 20.09
CA PRO A 46 3.40 -0.49 20.44
C PRO A 46 4.38 0.06 19.41
N ASN A 47 5.36 0.85 19.85
CA ASN A 47 6.34 1.53 18.97
C ASN A 47 7.05 0.60 17.96
N THR A 48 7.37 -0.64 18.35
CA THR A 48 7.99 -1.64 17.47
C THR A 48 7.04 -2.08 16.35
N LYS A 49 5.75 -2.26 16.66
CA LYS A 49 4.71 -2.57 15.69
C LYS A 49 4.40 -1.36 14.82
N LEU A 50 4.36 -0.15 15.40
CA LEU A 50 4.19 1.11 14.68
C LEU A 50 5.27 1.31 13.62
N LYS A 51 6.55 1.18 13.99
CA LYS A 51 7.67 1.30 13.03
C LYS A 51 7.53 0.34 11.85
N ARG A 52 7.15 -0.90 12.14
CA ARG A 52 6.95 -1.94 11.12
C ARG A 52 5.74 -1.63 10.23
N HIS A 53 4.64 -1.17 10.81
CA HIS A 53 3.44 -0.77 10.09
C HIS A 53 3.73 0.41 9.17
N LEU A 54 4.34 1.49 9.67
CA LEU A 54 4.69 2.65 8.86
C LEU A 54 5.59 2.26 7.67
N LYS A 55 6.58 1.41 7.91
CA LYS A 55 7.45 0.90 6.85
C LYS A 55 6.70 0.09 5.79
N LYS A 56 5.77 -0.78 6.21
CA LYS A 56 4.97 -1.62 5.30
C LYS A 56 3.98 -0.79 4.49
N VAL A 57 3.25 0.11 5.13
CA VAL A 57 2.15 0.85 4.51
C VAL A 57 2.62 2.07 3.70
N TYR A 58 3.70 2.73 4.10
CA TYR A 58 4.14 3.98 3.46
C TYR A 58 5.43 3.82 2.66
N ASP A 59 6.28 2.84 2.99
CA ASP A 59 7.63 2.73 2.41
C ASP A 59 7.86 1.46 1.57
N ALA A 60 6.91 0.51 1.52
CA ALA A 60 7.05 -0.72 0.76
C ALA A 60 6.69 -0.54 -0.72
N TRP A 61 7.43 -1.25 -1.56
CA TRP A 61 7.30 -1.33 -3.00
C TRP A 61 7.99 -2.62 -3.48
N PHE A 62 7.63 -3.12 -4.66
CA PHE A 62 8.24 -4.27 -5.30
C PHE A 62 8.36 -4.05 -6.82
N PHE A 63 9.19 -4.84 -7.48
CA PHE A 63 9.26 -4.91 -8.93
C PHE A 63 8.34 -6.03 -9.40
N GLU A 64 7.49 -5.73 -10.35
CA GLU A 64 6.73 -6.72 -11.10
C GLU A 64 7.45 -6.92 -12.44
N ASP A 65 8.10 -8.08 -12.58
CA ASP A 65 8.73 -8.49 -13.83
C ASP A 65 7.64 -9.15 -14.69
N GLU A 66 7.20 -8.48 -15.76
CA GLU A 66 6.46 -9.17 -16.84
C GLU A 66 7.49 -9.79 -17.79
N ASP A 67 7.26 -11.05 -18.18
CA ASP A 67 8.16 -11.83 -19.04
C ASP A 67 8.63 -11.01 -20.26
N ASP A 68 9.92 -10.61 -20.23
CA ASP A 68 10.67 -9.86 -21.26
C ASP A 68 10.47 -8.32 -21.36
N GLU A 69 9.74 -7.67 -20.44
CA GLU A 69 9.65 -6.20 -20.34
C GLU A 69 10.41 -5.60 -19.13
N GLU A 70 10.71 -4.30 -19.18
CA GLU A 70 11.37 -3.59 -18.07
C GLU A 70 10.43 -3.57 -16.86
N GLY A 71 10.79 -4.28 -15.78
CA GLY A 71 9.92 -4.46 -14.62
C GLY A 71 9.47 -3.14 -13.99
N GLU A 72 8.18 -3.07 -13.67
CA GLU A 72 7.53 -1.85 -13.18
C GLU A 72 7.46 -1.83 -11.65
N VAL A 73 7.52 -0.63 -11.07
CA VAL A 73 7.49 -0.47 -9.61
C VAL A 73 6.06 -0.34 -9.13
N VAL A 74 5.60 -1.34 -8.39
CA VAL A 74 4.24 -1.44 -7.83
C VAL A 74 4.26 -1.61 -6.31
N GLY A 75 3.11 -1.47 -5.68
CA GLY A 75 2.95 -1.53 -4.23
C GLY A 75 1.48 -1.45 -3.80
N GLY A 76 1.24 -0.90 -2.62
CA GLY A 76 -0.12 -0.68 -2.12
C GLY A 76 -0.74 -1.88 -1.39
N ASP A 77 -0.22 -3.09 -1.49
CA ASP A 77 -0.80 -4.29 -0.84
C ASP A 77 -1.08 -4.09 0.65
N GLU A 78 -0.08 -3.62 1.40
CA GLU A 78 -0.21 -3.40 2.85
C GLU A 78 -1.13 -2.21 3.17
N LYS A 79 -1.31 -1.25 2.25
CA LYS A 79 -2.30 -0.17 2.38
C LYS A 79 -3.71 -0.72 2.20
N ALA A 80 -3.93 -1.49 1.13
CA ALA A 80 -5.20 -2.14 0.83
C ALA A 80 -5.60 -3.08 1.97
N GLU A 81 -4.68 -3.92 2.46
CA GLU A 81 -4.92 -4.84 3.58
C GLU A 81 -5.27 -4.07 4.88
N ALA A 82 -4.52 -3.01 5.21
CA ALA A 82 -4.79 -2.20 6.39
C ALA A 82 -6.19 -1.56 6.34
N LEU A 83 -6.59 -1.03 5.17
CA LEU A 83 -7.89 -0.44 4.93
C LEU A 83 -9.03 -1.47 4.97
N ALA A 84 -8.86 -2.60 4.28
CA ALA A 84 -9.83 -3.70 4.25
C ALA A 84 -10.14 -4.22 5.67
N HIS A 85 -9.12 -4.30 6.53
CA HIS A 85 -9.25 -4.82 7.88
C HIS A 85 -9.55 -3.80 8.97
N LEU A 86 -9.72 -2.51 8.63
CA LEU A 86 -10.00 -1.43 9.59
C LEU A 86 -8.88 -1.28 10.63
N PHE A 87 -7.64 -1.09 10.18
CA PHE A 87 -6.47 -0.98 11.03
C PHE A 87 -6.62 0.09 12.12
N ILE A 88 -7.04 1.29 11.79
CA ILE A 88 -7.18 2.40 12.75
C ILE A 88 -8.19 2.03 13.83
N LEU A 89 -9.38 1.54 13.44
CA LEU A 89 -10.41 1.15 14.38
C LEU A 89 -9.97 -0.02 15.29
N LYS A 90 -9.33 -1.05 14.73
CA LYS A 90 -9.10 -2.32 15.44
C LYS A 90 -7.72 -2.46 16.07
N LYS A 91 -6.73 -1.66 15.66
CA LYS A 91 -5.32 -1.87 16.01
C LYS A 91 -4.56 -0.61 16.43
N ALA A 92 -4.96 0.59 15.99
CA ALA A 92 -4.19 1.79 16.32
C ALA A 92 -4.30 2.22 17.79
N GLU A 93 -5.23 1.65 18.57
CA GLU A 93 -5.35 1.87 20.02
C GLU A 93 -5.38 3.37 20.38
N LEU A 94 -6.16 4.13 19.61
CA LEU A 94 -6.40 5.56 19.85
C LEU A 94 -7.30 5.76 21.09
N PRO A 95 -7.12 6.87 21.84
CA PRO A 95 -8.05 7.26 22.90
C PRO A 95 -9.49 7.40 22.39
N TYR A 96 -10.46 7.19 23.26
CA TYR A 96 -11.87 7.47 22.95
C TYR A 96 -12.10 8.97 22.92
N ASP A 97 -11.91 9.56 21.74
CA ASP A 97 -12.08 10.98 21.48
C ASP A 97 -12.58 11.26 20.05
N PRO A 98 -13.02 12.50 19.78
CA PRO A 98 -13.47 12.94 18.46
C PRO A 98 -12.48 12.71 17.31
N LEU A 99 -11.17 12.69 17.57
CA LEU A 99 -10.18 12.39 16.54
C LEU A 99 -10.27 10.92 16.13
N ARG A 100 -10.38 10.00 17.09
CA ARG A 100 -10.61 8.57 16.81
C ARG A 100 -11.90 8.35 16.04
N ASP A 101 -12.98 9.00 16.47
CA ASP A 101 -14.29 8.84 15.82
C ASP A 101 -14.23 9.34 14.36
N LEU A 102 -13.59 10.49 14.12
CA LEU A 102 -13.31 11.00 12.78
C LEU A 102 -12.54 9.98 11.93
N VAL A 103 -11.34 9.57 12.35
CA VAL A 103 -10.50 8.72 11.50
C VAL A 103 -11.11 7.34 11.26
N THR A 104 -11.86 6.80 12.23
CA THR A 104 -12.54 5.51 12.05
C THR A 104 -13.76 5.62 11.14
N ALA A 105 -14.49 6.75 11.16
CA ALA A 105 -15.56 7.02 10.21
C ALA A 105 -15.03 7.15 8.78
N LEU A 106 -13.89 7.83 8.59
CA LEU A 106 -13.22 7.91 7.29
C LEU A 106 -12.73 6.53 6.81
N GLU A 107 -12.11 5.76 7.71
CA GLU A 107 -11.62 4.41 7.41
C GLU A 107 -12.76 3.47 6.98
N ASP A 108 -13.93 3.57 7.60
CA ASP A 108 -15.06 2.69 7.26
C ASP A 108 -15.58 2.91 5.85
N VAL A 109 -15.59 4.17 5.39
CA VAL A 109 -16.02 4.52 4.03
C VAL A 109 -14.92 4.22 3.01
N ILE A 110 -13.68 4.65 3.26
CA ILE A 110 -12.58 4.49 2.28
C ILE A 110 -12.20 3.00 2.16
N GLY A 111 -12.18 2.28 3.27
CA GLY A 111 -11.77 0.88 3.30
C GLY A 111 -12.69 -0.06 2.55
N VAL A 112 -13.94 0.32 2.26
CA VAL A 112 -14.89 -0.51 1.51
C VAL A 112 -14.37 -0.86 0.10
N ARG A 113 -13.54 -0.01 -0.49
CA ARG A 113 -12.91 -0.22 -1.80
C ARG A 113 -12.09 -1.51 -1.88
N TYR A 114 -11.57 -1.97 -0.74
CA TYR A 114 -10.68 -3.13 -0.63
C TYR A 114 -11.33 -4.31 0.11
N ARG A 115 -12.62 -4.23 0.43
CA ARG A 115 -13.36 -5.33 1.07
C ARG A 115 -14.05 -6.19 0.03
N ASP A 116 -14.25 -7.45 0.38
CA ASP A 116 -15.09 -8.34 -0.43
C ASP A 116 -16.52 -7.79 -0.52
N ARG A 117 -17.06 -7.85 -1.73
CA ARG A 117 -18.45 -7.49 -1.99
C ARG A 117 -19.36 -8.51 -1.29
N PRO A 118 -20.46 -8.06 -0.64
CA PRO A 118 -21.46 -8.98 -0.12
C PRO A 118 -22.00 -9.89 -1.22
N THR A 119 -22.01 -11.18 -0.90
CA THR A 119 -22.54 -12.27 -1.73
C THR A 119 -24.03 -12.12 -1.99
N GLU A 120 -24.57 -12.82 -3.00
CA GLU A 120 -26.02 -12.78 -3.23
C GLU A 120 -26.79 -13.40 -2.06
N GLU A 121 -26.28 -14.45 -1.43
CA GLU A 121 -26.89 -15.05 -0.24
C GLU A 121 -27.02 -14.04 0.91
N GLU A 122 -25.97 -13.26 1.19
CA GLU A 122 -26.01 -12.20 2.20
C GLU A 122 -27.02 -11.11 1.82
N ARG A 123 -27.10 -10.75 0.53
CA ARG A 123 -28.07 -9.75 0.03
C ARG A 123 -29.51 -10.26 0.14
N GLU A 124 -29.76 -11.52 -0.15
CA GLU A 124 -31.06 -12.16 0.03
C GLU A 124 -31.46 -12.21 1.51
N ALA A 125 -30.54 -12.60 2.39
CA ALA A 125 -30.75 -12.57 3.84
C ALA A 125 -31.08 -11.15 4.34
N TYR A 126 -30.36 -10.14 3.85
CA TYR A 126 -30.65 -8.73 4.17
C TYR A 126 -32.02 -8.28 3.65
N LYS A 127 -32.39 -8.63 2.40
CA LYS A 127 -33.72 -8.32 1.84
C LYS A 127 -34.82 -8.97 2.68
N ALA A 128 -34.67 -10.26 3.01
CA ALA A 128 -35.61 -10.98 3.86
C ALA A 128 -35.78 -10.30 5.22
N LEU A 129 -34.68 -9.90 5.87
CA LEU A 129 -34.71 -9.15 7.13
C LEU A 129 -35.42 -7.79 6.98
N SER A 130 -35.14 -7.05 5.92
CA SER A 130 -35.77 -5.74 5.67
C SER A 130 -37.28 -5.81 5.40
N ASN A 131 -37.78 -6.98 5.00
CA ASN A 131 -39.20 -7.23 4.74
C ASN A 131 -39.98 -7.68 6.00
N ILE A 132 -39.29 -7.93 7.11
CA ILE A 132 -39.93 -8.23 8.38
C ILE A 132 -40.49 -6.92 8.95
N ASN A 133 -41.81 -6.87 9.12
CA ASN A 133 -42.46 -5.75 9.82
C ASN A 133 -41.87 -5.61 11.23
N ASP A 134 -41.63 -4.38 11.66
CA ASP A 134 -41.11 -4.00 12.99
C ASP A 134 -39.59 -4.19 13.23
N VAL A 135 -38.77 -4.49 12.22
CA VAL A 135 -37.31 -4.43 12.41
C VAL A 135 -36.88 -2.95 12.53
N PRO A 136 -36.28 -2.53 13.66
CA PRO A 136 -35.86 -1.15 13.81
C PRO A 136 -34.78 -0.77 12.81
N ASN A 137 -34.85 0.44 12.25
CA ASN A 137 -33.84 0.94 11.28
C ASN A 137 -32.40 0.83 11.78
N HIS A 138 -32.15 1.02 13.09
CA HIS A 138 -30.81 0.90 13.64
C HIS A 138 -30.24 -0.53 13.53
N VAL A 139 -31.10 -1.55 13.55
CA VAL A 139 -30.70 -2.95 13.36
C VAL A 139 -30.32 -3.20 11.90
N LEU A 140 -31.10 -2.66 10.95
CA LEU A 140 -30.79 -2.76 9.52
C LEU A 140 -29.46 -2.08 9.19
N LYS A 141 -29.20 -0.91 9.78
CA LYS A 141 -27.94 -0.16 9.59
C LYS A 141 -26.69 -0.87 10.14
N GLN A 142 -26.85 -1.86 11.01
CA GLN A 142 -25.74 -2.65 11.54
C GLN A 142 -25.39 -3.84 10.62
N GLN A 143 -26.24 -4.19 9.66
CA GLN A 143 -25.99 -5.30 8.73
C GLN A 143 -24.82 -5.01 7.79
N SER A 144 -24.00 -6.01 7.52
CA SER A 144 -22.81 -5.90 6.67
C SER A 144 -23.15 -5.41 5.26
N VAL A 145 -24.23 -5.92 4.67
CA VAL A 145 -24.72 -5.53 3.35
C VAL A 145 -25.06 -4.04 3.30
N TRP A 146 -25.86 -3.55 4.27
CA TRP A 146 -26.23 -2.14 4.31
C TRP A 146 -25.00 -1.24 4.48
N ARG A 147 -24.09 -1.61 5.39
CA ARG A 147 -22.87 -0.84 5.63
C ARG A 147 -21.97 -0.79 4.39
N TYR A 148 -21.81 -1.91 3.69
CA TYR A 148 -21.05 -1.97 2.46
C TYR A 148 -21.68 -1.08 1.38
N ASP A 149 -22.97 -1.24 1.12
CA ASP A 149 -23.66 -0.51 0.05
C ASP A 149 -23.70 1.00 0.34
N GLU A 150 -23.92 1.40 1.60
CA GLU A 150 -23.90 2.81 2.01
C GLU A 150 -22.49 3.41 1.94
N ALA A 151 -21.46 2.68 2.34
CA ALA A 151 -20.06 3.12 2.22
C ALA A 151 -19.66 3.28 0.75
N MET A 152 -20.01 2.32 -0.11
CA MET A 152 -19.79 2.40 -1.55
C MET A 152 -20.50 3.61 -2.16
N ARG A 153 -21.77 3.84 -1.78
CA ARG A 153 -22.55 5.00 -2.22
C ARG A 153 -21.86 6.31 -1.85
N LYS A 154 -21.47 6.46 -0.57
CA LYS A 154 -20.71 7.63 -0.08
C LYS A 154 -19.43 7.84 -0.86
N LEU A 155 -18.67 6.76 -1.10
CA LEU A 155 -17.38 6.83 -1.78
C LEU A 155 -17.52 7.28 -3.25
N SER A 156 -18.60 6.88 -3.93
CA SER A 156 -18.80 7.16 -5.36
C SER A 156 -19.52 8.47 -5.66
N GLU A 157 -20.40 8.94 -4.78
CA GLU A 157 -21.33 10.04 -5.11
C GLU A 157 -20.83 11.44 -4.75
N SER A 158 -20.11 11.61 -3.63
CA SER A 158 -19.71 12.93 -3.15
C SER A 158 -18.63 12.86 -2.07
N SER A 159 -17.85 13.92 -1.90
CA SER A 159 -16.98 14.10 -0.74
C SER A 159 -17.68 14.73 0.48
N GLN A 160 -18.99 15.05 0.38
CA GLN A 160 -19.73 15.75 1.43
C GLN A 160 -19.73 14.98 2.76
N TRP A 161 -19.82 13.65 2.73
CA TRP A 161 -19.78 12.81 3.93
C TRP A 161 -18.48 12.99 4.74
N MET A 162 -17.36 13.29 4.07
CA MET A 162 -16.09 13.55 4.73
C MET A 162 -16.13 14.91 5.43
N LEU A 163 -16.65 15.94 4.76
CA LEU A 163 -16.85 17.27 5.36
C LEU A 163 -17.77 17.22 6.57
N ASP A 164 -18.86 16.45 6.47
CA ASP A 164 -19.80 16.25 7.58
C ASP A 164 -19.10 15.60 8.78
N ALA A 165 -18.26 14.57 8.54
CA ALA A 165 -17.46 13.93 9.59
C ALA A 165 -16.47 14.91 10.26
N PHE A 166 -15.83 15.80 9.48
CA PHE A 166 -14.99 16.85 10.04
C PHE A 166 -15.78 17.84 10.89
N ASN A 167 -16.94 18.28 10.41
CA ASN A 167 -17.79 19.21 11.15
C ASN A 167 -18.25 18.61 12.47
N GLU A 168 -18.70 17.35 12.48
CA GLU A 168 -19.08 16.62 13.69
C GLU A 168 -17.91 16.54 14.68
N ALA A 169 -16.70 16.21 14.21
CA ALA A 169 -15.51 16.18 15.05
C ALA A 169 -15.13 17.57 15.62
N LEU A 170 -15.49 18.65 14.93
CA LEU A 170 -15.23 20.02 15.39
C LEU A 170 -16.25 20.54 16.42
N GLU A 171 -17.45 19.96 16.48
CA GLU A 171 -18.45 20.28 17.52
C GLU A 171 -17.92 19.94 18.93
N ASP A 172 -17.06 18.92 19.01
CA ASP A 172 -16.35 18.55 20.23
C ASP A 172 -14.83 18.54 19.99
N PRO A 173 -14.09 19.62 20.29
CA PRO A 173 -12.66 19.70 20.03
C PRO A 173 -11.81 18.97 21.08
N ARG A 174 -12.41 18.13 21.95
CA ARG A 174 -11.65 17.24 22.84
C ARG A 174 -10.81 16.29 21.98
N GLY A 175 -9.59 15.96 22.41
CA GLY A 175 -8.66 15.14 21.61
C GLY A 175 -7.96 15.89 20.45
N LEU A 176 -8.68 16.74 19.70
CA LEU A 176 -8.11 17.56 18.60
C LEU A 176 -7.07 18.58 19.07
N LYS A 177 -7.11 18.97 20.35
CA LYS A 177 -6.17 19.90 20.99
C LYS A 177 -5.08 19.20 21.81
N ALA A 178 -4.97 17.88 21.71
CA ALA A 178 -3.94 17.13 22.43
C ALA A 178 -2.54 17.60 22.02
N LYS A 179 -1.61 17.63 23.00
CA LYS A 179 -0.22 17.97 22.70
C LYS A 179 0.39 16.86 21.83
N PRO A 180 1.10 17.21 20.74
CA PRO A 180 1.79 16.22 19.93
C PRO A 180 2.80 15.41 20.75
N VAL A 181 2.85 14.11 20.49
CA VAL A 181 3.89 13.22 20.99
C VAL A 181 5.05 13.24 20.01
N HIS A 182 6.25 13.50 20.51
CA HIS A 182 7.46 13.39 19.69
C HIS A 182 7.90 11.92 19.65
N ARG A 183 7.91 11.33 18.45
CA ARG A 183 8.48 10.00 18.21
C ARG A 183 9.62 10.15 17.23
N GLU A 184 10.80 9.60 17.55
CA GLU A 184 11.94 9.58 16.63
C GLU A 184 11.66 8.60 15.49
N TYR A 185 11.11 9.10 14.39
CA TYR A 185 10.96 8.34 13.15
C TYR A 185 11.74 9.01 12.02
N LEU A 186 12.74 8.28 11.54
CA LEU A 186 13.44 8.57 10.30
C LEU A 186 12.68 7.85 9.19
N SER A 187 11.82 8.56 8.45
CA SER A 187 11.42 8.09 7.12
C SER A 187 12.67 8.13 6.23
N THR A 188 13.18 6.96 5.84
CA THR A 188 14.47 6.82 5.14
C THR A 188 14.38 6.95 3.62
N ASN A 189 13.23 7.32 3.06
CA ASN A 189 12.94 6.94 1.68
C ASN A 189 13.39 7.90 0.59
N HIS A 190 13.64 9.18 0.84
CA HIS A 190 14.17 10.03 -0.24
C HIS A 190 15.55 9.53 -0.70
N LYS A 191 16.43 9.21 0.25
CA LYS A 191 17.78 8.72 -0.05
C LYS A 191 17.75 7.32 -0.67
N ARG A 192 16.89 6.44 -0.16
CA ARG A 192 16.84 5.03 -0.57
C ARG A 192 16.18 4.83 -1.95
N ILE A 193 15.11 5.57 -2.25
CA ILE A 193 14.48 5.57 -3.58
C ILE A 193 15.44 6.19 -4.61
N HIS A 194 16.07 7.32 -4.27
CA HIS A 194 17.07 7.94 -5.14
C HIS A 194 18.29 7.03 -5.38
N GLU A 195 18.80 6.34 -4.36
CA GLU A 195 19.90 5.38 -4.52
C GLU A 195 19.50 4.19 -5.40
N THR A 196 18.28 3.66 -5.25
CA THR A 196 17.78 2.58 -6.12
C THR A 196 17.63 3.05 -7.57
N LEU A 197 16.99 4.20 -7.81
CA LEU A 197 16.85 4.76 -9.17
C LEU A 197 18.21 5.07 -9.81
N LYS A 198 19.19 5.51 -9.02
CA LYS A 198 20.57 5.73 -9.47
C LYS A 198 21.29 4.43 -9.85
N VAL A 199 21.06 3.35 -9.11
CA VAL A 199 21.59 2.01 -9.45
C VAL A 199 20.96 1.48 -10.74
N MET A 200 19.68 1.76 -10.98
CA MET A 200 18.97 1.36 -12.21
C MET A 200 19.45 2.15 -13.44
N SER A 201 19.59 3.48 -13.32
CA SER A 201 20.15 4.33 -14.38
C SER A 201 21.56 3.90 -14.79
N ASN A 202 22.36 3.39 -13.85
CA ASN A 202 23.71 2.89 -14.13
C ASN A 202 23.74 1.49 -14.78
N ARG A 203 22.69 0.67 -14.64
CA ARG A 203 22.61 -0.66 -15.26
C ARG A 203 22.21 -0.61 -16.74
N GLY A 204 21.43 0.38 -17.14
CA GLY A 204 21.10 0.63 -18.56
C GLY A 204 22.30 1.15 -19.38
N SER A 205 23.29 1.77 -18.72
CA SER A 205 24.41 2.41 -19.40
C SER A 205 25.61 1.48 -19.70
N THR A 206 25.62 0.23 -19.20
CA THR A 206 26.72 -0.72 -19.43
C THR A 206 26.52 -1.64 -20.65
N ASN A 207 25.42 -1.50 -21.40
CA ASN A 207 25.14 -2.30 -22.60
C ASN A 207 25.19 -1.51 -23.92
N GLN A 208 25.71 -0.28 -23.92
CA GLN A 208 25.94 0.52 -25.14
C GLN A 208 27.41 0.94 -25.24
N GLU A 209 28.24 0.04 -25.77
CA GLU A 209 29.56 0.25 -26.41
C GLU A 209 30.02 -1.19 -26.75
N ASP A 210 29.83 -1.72 -27.96
CA ASP A 210 30.64 -1.41 -29.14
C ASP A 210 29.93 -1.90 -30.41
N GLY A 211 29.48 -0.96 -31.23
CA GLY A 211 28.93 -1.22 -32.55
C GLY A 211 29.46 -0.18 -33.53
N GLY A 212 30.69 -0.36 -34.01
CA GLY A 212 31.37 0.60 -34.89
C GLY A 212 32.45 -0.03 -35.80
N GLN A 213 31.98 -0.72 -36.85
CA GLN A 213 32.51 -0.86 -38.22
C GLN A 213 34.04 -0.85 -38.56
N ALA A 214 34.41 -1.95 -39.26
CA ALA A 214 35.17 -2.05 -40.52
C ALA A 214 36.72 -1.94 -40.56
N GLY A 215 37.37 -2.95 -41.16
CA GLY A 215 38.65 -2.77 -41.86
C GLY A 215 39.68 -3.91 -41.81
N GLY A 216 39.60 -4.84 -42.76
CA GLY A 216 40.71 -5.46 -43.51
C GLY A 216 42.06 -5.87 -42.87
N SER A 217 42.38 -7.15 -43.08
CA SER A 217 43.67 -7.70 -43.52
C SER A 217 44.70 -8.19 -42.47
N GLY A 218 45.11 -9.45 -42.62
CA GLY A 218 46.51 -9.84 -42.40
C GLY A 218 46.86 -10.73 -41.20
N SER A 219 46.75 -12.06 -41.39
CA SER A 219 47.82 -13.04 -41.14
C SER A 219 48.56 -13.04 -39.78
N LYS A 220 48.35 -14.09 -38.95
CA LYS A 220 49.32 -15.19 -38.76
C LYS A 220 48.92 -16.11 -37.61
N ARG A 221 49.00 -17.42 -37.92
CA ARG A 221 49.07 -18.55 -37.00
C ARG A 221 50.03 -18.29 -35.83
N LYS A 222 49.68 -18.72 -34.62
CA LYS A 222 50.58 -19.56 -33.82
C LYS A 222 49.82 -20.46 -32.84
N ARG A 223 49.93 -21.74 -33.13
CA ARG A 223 49.60 -22.89 -32.31
C ARG A 223 50.75 -23.07 -31.31
N THR A 224 50.46 -23.21 -30.02
CA THR A 224 51.34 -23.86 -29.05
C THR A 224 50.47 -24.66 -28.10
N ASP A 225 50.41 -25.96 -28.37
CA ASP A 225 50.19 -26.98 -27.36
C ASP A 225 51.36 -26.94 -26.35
N LEU A 226 51.11 -27.24 -25.07
CA LEU A 226 51.97 -28.10 -24.25
C LEU A 226 51.32 -28.43 -22.90
N HIS A 227 51.30 -29.73 -22.62
CA HIS A 227 51.17 -30.44 -21.34
C HIS A 227 51.66 -29.65 -20.11
N GLY A 228 51.18 -29.86 -18.88
CA GLY A 228 50.40 -30.96 -18.30
C GLY A 228 50.67 -31.02 -16.78
N SER A 229 49.93 -31.88 -16.09
CA SER A 229 50.06 -32.28 -14.68
C SER A 229 49.63 -31.25 -13.62
N GLY A 230 48.95 -31.61 -12.53
CA GLY A 230 48.73 -32.94 -11.98
C GLY A 230 47.48 -33.05 -11.11
N SER A 231 47.08 -34.31 -11.00
CA SER A 231 45.99 -34.91 -10.23
C SER A 231 45.88 -34.51 -8.75
N LYS A 232 44.65 -34.57 -8.23
CA LYS A 232 44.21 -35.51 -7.16
C LYS A 232 42.70 -35.30 -6.89
N LYS A 233 41.87 -36.28 -7.26
CA LYS A 233 41.20 -37.30 -6.39
C LYS A 233 40.22 -36.68 -5.36
N ALA A 234 38.91 -36.81 -5.58
CA ALA A 234 38.01 -37.95 -5.24
C ALA A 234 37.22 -37.64 -3.94
N ARG A 235 35.87 -37.63 -3.93
CA ARG A 235 34.94 -38.77 -3.72
C ARG A 235 33.49 -38.20 -3.87
N LYS A 236 32.64 -38.59 -4.85
CA LYS A 236 31.61 -39.68 -4.84
C LYS A 236 31.35 -40.29 -3.46
N SER A 237 30.15 -40.52 -2.95
CA SER A 237 28.79 -40.77 -3.48
C SER A 237 27.90 -40.84 -2.21
N GLY A 238 26.62 -40.48 -2.17
CA GLY A 238 25.53 -41.07 -2.93
C GLY A 238 24.98 -42.33 -2.23
N ARG A 239 23.85 -42.14 -1.54
CA ARG A 239 22.74 -43.07 -1.21
C ARG A 239 23.02 -44.40 -0.50
N SER A 240 22.32 -44.61 0.61
CA SER A 240 21.15 -45.50 0.63
C SER A 240 20.14 -45.05 1.69
#